data_AF-A0A2W2A6K7-F1
#
_entry.id   AF-A0A2W2A6K7-F1
#
_cell.length_a   1.000
_cell.length_b   1.000
_cell.length_c   1.000
_cell.angle_alpha   90.00
_cell.angle_beta   90.00
_cell.angle_gamma   90.00
#
_symmetry.space_group_name_H-M   'P 1'
#
loop_
_entity.id
_entity.type
_entity.pdbx_description
1 polymer ?
#
loop_
_entity_poly.entity_id
_entity_poly.type
_entity_poly.pdbx_seq_one_letter_code
_entity_poly.pdbx_strand_id
1 'polypeptide(L)'
;MSDLDRTDGTWWAPSTKHAKRTALGMAAIVAVLALITWSVWISPSGPVSTAVSRALGVPTQQEPAADVDALQAKLAAAQQQIWKLEGKLQSTSAQSGSRSDQVTQLKAQIADLRSQLGHARSGTASGHGHGADSGGSSSSGTSITAGKGAGSGGSSSGGSGHGGSGHGGSGQGGGPTVVPGTDGPSTDPDPATPVDVPTKTEVLAQQSRWYGLYTAQSPFNWAEYDEVSQQVGKSTNMVGYFQGFDQDFNAGAVQRSWTNGRVPLLTWETRPATTGNDQKYVAGYANADITGGAFDDYLTKYADALKANGQPVVIRLDHEMNGSWYNWSDGTAQQNAPGSFVAMWKHVHDVFERAGANDYVIWNWAPTRIDALGNPKYQTVDYMQAYYPGDDYVDWVGMSGYYRKAAESPTFATTFGATLDQIRQIAPDKRILLSEIGATETGSAVSNGQKSQWVDSLFDALADPANSDVIGFAYFSETATTIVDGARTTNDWRLNSRADSLAAFVAGIARTDIDYDLQEVKK
;
A
#
# COMPACT_ATOMS: atom_id res chain seq x y z
N MET A 1 4.24 -57.94 -47.46
CA MET A 1 2.84 -58.34 -47.69
C MET A 1 1.98 -57.26 -47.03
N SER A 2 1.79 -56.14 -47.73
CA SER A 2 0.67 -55.88 -48.67
C SER A 2 -0.64 -55.65 -47.88
N ASP A 3 -1.13 -54.41 -47.75
CA ASP A 3 -1.92 -53.64 -48.75
C ASP A 3 -3.24 -54.39 -49.05
N LEU A 4 -4.47 -53.86 -49.04
CA LEU A 4 -5.09 -52.53 -49.14
C LEU A 4 -6.51 -52.69 -48.53
N ASP A 5 -7.19 -51.66 -48.02
CA ASP A 5 -8.16 -50.94 -48.85
C ASP A 5 -8.37 -49.49 -48.42
N ARG A 6 -8.39 -48.65 -49.46
CA ARG A 6 -8.51 -47.20 -49.48
C ARG A 6 -9.73 -46.87 -50.34
N THR A 7 -10.57 -45.93 -49.91
CA THR A 7 -11.42 -44.97 -50.68
C THR A 7 -12.45 -44.42 -49.68
N ASP A 8 -12.85 -43.16 -49.61
CA ASP A 8 -12.53 -41.91 -50.29
C ASP A 8 -13.19 -40.79 -49.44
N GLY A 9 -12.73 -39.55 -49.60
CA GLY A 9 -13.62 -38.40 -49.52
C GLY A 9 -13.49 -37.44 -48.33
N THR A 10 -12.96 -36.26 -48.66
CA THR A 10 -13.35 -34.94 -48.13
C THR A 10 -12.84 -34.48 -46.76
N TRP A 11 -11.64 -33.89 -46.82
CA TRP A 11 -11.30 -32.55 -46.29
C TRP A 11 -12.52 -31.61 -46.21
N TRP A 12 -12.58 -30.80 -45.14
CA TRP A 12 -13.58 -29.80 -44.70
C TRP A 12 -14.92 -30.29 -44.10
N ALA A 13 -14.99 -30.26 -42.77
CA ALA A 13 -16.24 -30.06 -42.03
C ALA A 13 -15.96 -29.13 -40.83
N PRO A 14 -16.51 -27.91 -40.78
CA PRO A 14 -16.27 -26.98 -39.69
C PRO A 14 -17.05 -27.42 -38.45
N SER A 15 -16.37 -27.52 -37.32
CA SER A 15 -16.99 -27.67 -36.00
C SER A 15 -18.00 -26.55 -35.76
N THR A 16 -19.27 -26.91 -35.73
CA THR A 16 -20.42 -26.00 -35.54
C THR A 16 -20.56 -25.49 -34.10
N LYS A 17 -19.63 -25.81 -33.19
CA LYS A 17 -19.66 -25.34 -31.78
C LYS A 17 -19.08 -23.93 -31.59
N HIS A 18 -18.38 -23.37 -32.56
CA HIS A 18 -17.96 -21.96 -32.52
C HIS A 18 -18.79 -21.04 -33.42
N ALA A 19 -19.54 -21.57 -34.39
CA ALA A 19 -20.32 -20.76 -35.33
C ALA A 19 -21.38 -19.89 -34.63
N LYS A 20 -22.04 -20.36 -33.56
CA LYS A 20 -23.01 -19.54 -32.81
C LYS A 20 -22.36 -18.45 -31.95
N ARG A 21 -21.14 -18.67 -31.44
CA ARG A 21 -20.39 -17.69 -30.65
C ARG A 21 -19.69 -16.65 -31.54
N THR A 22 -19.19 -17.06 -32.70
CA THR A 22 -18.65 -16.15 -33.72
C THR A 22 -19.75 -15.38 -34.44
N ALA A 23 -20.94 -15.94 -34.64
CA ALA A 23 -22.09 -15.21 -35.18
C ALA A 23 -22.66 -14.18 -34.19
N LEU A 24 -22.70 -14.50 -32.88
CA LEU A 24 -23.07 -13.52 -31.85
C LEU A 24 -22.00 -12.43 -31.69
N GLY A 25 -20.71 -12.77 -31.80
CA GLY A 25 -19.61 -11.81 -31.80
C GLY A 25 -19.60 -10.90 -33.03
N MET A 26 -19.80 -11.45 -34.23
CA MET A 26 -19.91 -10.67 -35.47
C MET A 26 -21.19 -9.83 -35.54
N ALA A 27 -22.33 -10.32 -35.03
CA ALA A 27 -23.55 -9.51 -34.94
C ALA A 27 -23.38 -8.34 -33.96
N ALA A 28 -22.67 -8.54 -32.84
CA ALA A 28 -22.35 -7.47 -31.91
C ALA A 28 -21.35 -6.46 -32.50
N ILE A 29 -20.33 -6.92 -33.22
CA ILE A 29 -19.35 -6.04 -33.88
C ILE A 29 -19.97 -5.30 -35.06
N VAL A 30 -20.83 -5.95 -35.87
CA VAL A 30 -21.57 -5.29 -36.95
C VAL A 30 -22.63 -4.34 -36.39
N ALA A 31 -23.28 -4.65 -35.26
CA ALA A 31 -24.18 -3.70 -34.58
C ALA A 31 -23.42 -2.51 -34.01
N VAL A 32 -22.23 -2.71 -33.44
CA VAL A 32 -21.36 -1.62 -32.95
C VAL A 32 -20.80 -0.79 -34.10
N LEU A 33 -20.35 -1.42 -35.19
CA LEU A 33 -19.88 -0.71 -36.39
C LEU A 33 -21.03 -0.01 -37.13
N ALA A 34 -22.23 -0.59 -37.16
CA ALA A 34 -23.42 0.08 -37.69
C ALA A 34 -23.87 1.22 -36.77
N LEU A 35 -23.77 1.10 -35.44
CA LEU A 35 -24.02 2.18 -34.49
C LEU A 35 -22.98 3.30 -34.60
N ILE A 36 -21.70 2.97 -34.83
CA ILE A 36 -20.64 3.95 -35.09
C ILE A 36 -20.84 4.61 -36.45
N THR A 37 -21.17 3.85 -37.50
CA THR A 37 -21.41 4.40 -38.85
C THR A 37 -22.69 5.25 -38.87
N TRP A 38 -23.74 4.85 -38.16
CA TRP A 38 -24.96 5.65 -37.95
C TRP A 38 -24.65 6.91 -37.15
N SER A 39 -23.87 6.81 -36.08
CA SER A 39 -23.46 7.96 -35.24
C SER A 39 -22.58 8.95 -36.00
N VAL A 40 -21.76 8.48 -36.94
CA VAL A 40 -20.81 9.31 -37.69
C VAL A 40 -21.41 9.89 -38.98
N TRP A 41 -22.35 9.19 -39.64
CA TRP A 41 -22.87 9.61 -40.96
C TRP A 41 -24.39 9.88 -41.04
N ILE A 42 -25.21 9.41 -40.11
CA ILE A 42 -26.70 9.52 -40.18
C ILE A 42 -27.29 10.20 -38.92
N SER A 43 -26.49 10.52 -37.91
CA SER A 43 -26.96 11.30 -36.76
C SER A 43 -27.19 12.77 -37.15
N PRO A 44 -28.36 13.37 -36.85
CA PRO A 44 -28.66 14.79 -37.11
C PRO A 44 -27.85 15.78 -36.25
N SER A 45 -26.78 15.33 -35.59
CA SER A 45 -26.00 16.10 -34.61
C SER A 45 -24.50 16.19 -34.92
N GLY A 46 -24.07 15.95 -36.16
CA GLY A 46 -22.74 16.37 -36.61
C GLY A 46 -22.70 17.90 -36.84
N PRO A 47 -21.54 18.59 -36.71
CA PRO A 47 -21.44 20.03 -36.94
C PRO A 47 -21.93 20.48 -38.34
N VAL A 48 -22.05 19.54 -39.29
CA VAL A 48 -22.61 19.73 -40.63
C VAL A 48 -24.14 19.69 -40.66
N SER A 49 -24.80 18.82 -39.87
CA SER A 49 -26.28 18.73 -39.86
C SER A 49 -26.94 19.88 -39.12
N THR A 50 -26.28 20.43 -38.10
CA THR A 50 -26.71 21.63 -37.36
C THR A 50 -26.64 22.91 -38.21
N ALA A 51 -25.74 22.93 -39.21
CA ALA A 51 -25.66 24.02 -40.19
C ALA A 51 -26.75 23.90 -41.27
N VAL A 52 -27.09 22.67 -41.68
CA VAL A 52 -28.13 22.39 -42.69
C VAL A 52 -29.55 22.57 -42.12
N SER A 53 -29.80 22.19 -40.86
CA SER A 53 -31.11 22.37 -40.22
C SER A 53 -31.42 23.83 -39.88
N ARG A 54 -30.42 24.64 -39.53
CA ARG A 54 -30.55 26.12 -39.41
C ARG A 54 -30.84 26.81 -40.73
N ALA A 55 -30.34 26.28 -41.85
CA ALA A 55 -30.62 26.80 -43.18
C ALA A 55 -32.02 26.43 -43.69
N LEU A 56 -32.64 25.37 -43.16
CA LEU A 56 -33.93 24.83 -43.62
C LEU A 56 -35.13 25.05 -42.68
N GLY A 57 -34.92 25.65 -41.50
CA GLY A 57 -36.02 26.18 -40.66
C GLY A 57 -36.97 25.16 -40.03
N VAL A 58 -36.54 23.91 -39.80
CA VAL A 58 -37.38 22.88 -39.15
C VAL A 58 -37.02 22.75 -37.66
N PRO A 59 -37.99 22.85 -36.72
CA PRO A 59 -37.72 22.69 -35.30
C PRO A 59 -37.55 21.22 -34.93
N THR A 60 -36.43 20.86 -34.31
CA THR A 60 -36.20 19.52 -33.76
C THR A 60 -36.75 19.41 -32.34
N GLN A 61 -37.55 18.36 -32.10
CA GLN A 61 -37.99 17.96 -30.76
C GLN A 61 -36.78 17.65 -29.86
N GLN A 62 -36.88 18.10 -28.62
CA GLN A 62 -35.87 17.94 -27.59
C GLN A 62 -36.03 16.57 -26.91
N GLU A 63 -35.05 15.68 -27.04
CA GLU A 63 -34.97 14.46 -26.22
C GLU A 63 -34.18 14.71 -24.92
N PRO A 64 -34.46 13.95 -23.85
CA PRO A 64 -34.03 14.30 -22.49
C PRO A 64 -32.53 14.03 -22.28
N ALA A 65 -31.90 14.91 -21.50
CA ALA A 65 -30.55 14.73 -21.00
C ALA A 65 -30.41 13.35 -20.31
N ALA A 66 -29.25 12.70 -20.48
CA ALA A 66 -28.96 11.40 -19.85
C ALA A 66 -29.36 11.40 -18.37
N ASP A 67 -30.23 10.46 -18.00
CA ASP A 67 -30.80 10.35 -16.66
C ASP A 67 -29.70 10.14 -15.61
N VAL A 68 -29.46 11.19 -14.82
CA VAL A 68 -28.44 11.25 -13.77
C VAL A 68 -28.67 10.14 -12.74
N ASP A 69 -29.93 9.78 -12.46
CA ASP A 69 -30.29 8.74 -11.50
C ASP A 69 -29.94 7.34 -12.05
N ALA A 70 -30.14 7.12 -13.35
CA ALA A 70 -29.76 5.87 -14.00
C ALA A 70 -28.23 5.67 -14.05
N LEU A 71 -27.46 6.73 -14.26
CA LEU A 71 -25.99 6.69 -14.22
C LEU A 71 -25.48 6.46 -12.79
N GLN A 72 -26.11 7.05 -11.77
CA GLN A 72 -25.79 6.80 -10.37
C GLN A 72 -26.11 5.36 -9.96
N ALA A 73 -27.23 4.79 -10.41
CA ALA A 73 -27.57 3.39 -10.15
C ALA A 73 -26.55 2.41 -10.76
N LYS A 74 -26.08 2.68 -11.99
CA LYS A 74 -25.03 1.89 -12.65
C LYS A 74 -23.68 1.99 -11.93
N LEU A 75 -23.31 3.19 -11.47
CA LEU A 75 -22.11 3.42 -10.67
C LEU A 75 -22.16 2.60 -9.37
N ALA A 76 -23.29 2.63 -8.66
CA ALA A 76 -23.48 1.86 -7.42
C ALA A 76 -23.42 0.34 -7.65
N ALA A 77 -24.04 -0.15 -8.72
CA ALA A 77 -24.01 -1.58 -9.07
C ALA A 77 -22.59 -2.06 -9.43
N ALA A 78 -21.83 -1.26 -10.19
CA ALA A 78 -20.44 -1.56 -10.53
C ALA A 78 -19.54 -1.59 -9.28
N GLN A 79 -19.74 -0.65 -8.34
CA GLN A 79 -19.05 -0.64 -7.05
C GLN A 79 -19.34 -1.90 -6.22
N GLN A 80 -20.60 -2.33 -6.13
CA GLN A 80 -20.97 -3.56 -5.42
C GLN A 80 -20.34 -4.81 -6.04
N GLN A 81 -20.18 -4.84 -7.36
CA GLN A 81 -19.59 -5.97 -8.06
C GLN A 81 -18.08 -6.07 -7.81
N ILE A 82 -17.38 -4.92 -7.76
CA ILE A 82 -15.98 -4.87 -7.30
C ILE A 82 -15.86 -5.42 -5.89
N TRP A 83 -16.70 -4.96 -4.94
CA TRP A 83 -16.65 -5.44 -3.55
C TRP A 83 -16.84 -6.95 -3.43
N LYS A 84 -17.74 -7.52 -4.25
CA LYS A 84 -17.97 -8.97 -4.29
C LYS A 84 -16.78 -9.74 -4.86
N LEU A 85 -16.04 -9.15 -5.81
CA LEU A 85 -14.87 -9.77 -6.41
C LEU A 85 -13.63 -9.61 -5.54
N GLU A 86 -13.45 -8.47 -4.88
CA GLU A 86 -12.39 -8.21 -3.90
C GLU A 86 -12.52 -9.13 -2.68
N GLY A 87 -13.72 -9.29 -2.11
CA GLY A 87 -13.95 -10.24 -1.01
C GLY A 87 -13.70 -11.72 -1.40
N LYS A 88 -13.88 -12.05 -2.69
CA LYS A 88 -13.54 -13.38 -3.22
C LYS A 88 -12.05 -13.55 -3.54
N LEU A 89 -11.35 -12.47 -3.86
CA LEU A 89 -9.89 -12.45 -4.06
C LEU A 89 -9.18 -12.67 -2.72
N GLN A 90 -9.63 -12.00 -1.66
CA GLN A 90 -9.09 -12.14 -0.30
C GLN A 90 -9.30 -13.54 0.30
N SER A 91 -10.23 -14.35 -0.22
CA SER A 91 -10.54 -15.69 0.30
C SER A 91 -9.88 -16.85 -0.46
N THR A 92 -9.21 -16.61 -1.60
CA THR A 92 -8.52 -17.69 -2.36
C THR A 92 -7.33 -17.16 -3.15
N SER A 93 -6.09 -17.52 -2.76
CA SER A 93 -4.86 -17.02 -3.37
C SER A 93 -4.34 -17.81 -4.59
N ALA A 94 -5.05 -18.81 -5.12
CA ALA A 94 -4.50 -19.67 -6.18
C ALA A 94 -4.98 -19.39 -7.63
N GLN A 95 -5.86 -18.41 -7.87
CA GLN A 95 -6.34 -18.06 -9.23
C GLN A 95 -6.41 -16.53 -9.42
N SER A 96 -5.26 -15.86 -9.31
CA SER A 96 -5.15 -14.40 -9.28
C SER A 96 -5.22 -13.71 -10.66
N GLY A 97 -4.76 -14.36 -11.73
CA GLY A 97 -4.64 -13.71 -13.06
C GLY A 97 -5.95 -13.16 -13.61
N SER A 98 -6.92 -14.02 -13.94
CA SER A 98 -8.15 -13.56 -14.63
C SER A 98 -9.12 -12.77 -13.77
N ARG A 99 -9.02 -12.86 -12.44
CA ARG A 99 -9.89 -12.12 -11.49
C ARG A 99 -9.33 -10.74 -11.19
N SER A 100 -8.01 -10.58 -11.14
CA SER A 100 -7.35 -9.27 -11.07
C SER A 100 -7.69 -8.44 -12.32
N ASP A 101 -7.65 -9.06 -13.50
CA ASP A 101 -8.03 -8.40 -14.76
C ASP A 101 -9.49 -7.93 -14.75
N GLN A 102 -10.40 -8.70 -14.14
CA GLN A 102 -11.81 -8.32 -13.99
C GLN A 102 -11.99 -7.13 -13.03
N VAL A 103 -11.22 -7.08 -11.94
CA VAL A 103 -11.23 -5.93 -11.01
C VAL A 103 -10.70 -4.68 -11.71
N THR A 104 -9.60 -4.80 -12.47
CA THR A 104 -9.03 -3.71 -13.27
C THR A 104 -10.02 -3.19 -14.31
N GLN A 105 -10.71 -4.08 -15.02
CA GLN A 105 -11.71 -3.72 -16.01
C GLN A 105 -12.92 -3.00 -15.38
N LEU A 106 -13.38 -3.47 -14.22
CA LEU A 106 -14.49 -2.82 -13.50
C LEU A 106 -14.10 -1.45 -12.93
N LYS A 107 -12.85 -1.29 -12.48
CA LYS A 107 -12.31 0.02 -12.05
C LYS A 107 -12.29 1.02 -13.22
N ALA A 108 -11.90 0.57 -14.41
CA ALA A 108 -11.95 1.40 -15.62
C ALA A 108 -13.40 1.81 -16.00
N GLN A 109 -14.37 0.90 -15.87
CA GLN A 109 -15.79 1.21 -16.11
C GLN A 109 -16.35 2.23 -15.11
N ILE A 110 -15.91 2.21 -13.86
CA ILE A 110 -16.28 3.23 -12.86
C ILE A 110 -15.73 4.60 -13.23
N ALA A 111 -14.48 4.68 -13.70
CA ALA A 111 -13.88 5.93 -14.13
C ALA A 111 -14.67 6.57 -15.29
N ASP A 112 -15.07 5.74 -16.27
CA ASP A 112 -15.92 6.15 -17.38
C ASP A 112 -17.32 6.60 -16.93
N LEU A 113 -18.01 5.84 -16.07
CA LEU A 113 -19.32 6.22 -15.53
C LEU A 113 -19.26 7.53 -14.72
N ARG A 114 -18.18 7.78 -13.98
CA ARG A 114 -17.97 9.04 -13.25
C ARG A 114 -17.77 10.21 -14.20
N SER A 115 -17.02 10.02 -15.29
CA SER A 115 -16.86 11.03 -16.34
C SER A 115 -18.21 11.36 -16.98
N GLN A 116 -19.00 10.35 -17.34
CA GLN A 116 -20.35 10.53 -17.91
C GLN A 116 -21.30 11.25 -16.95
N LEU A 117 -21.27 10.92 -15.66
CA LEU A 117 -22.05 11.62 -14.63
C LEU A 117 -21.62 13.10 -14.51
N GLY A 118 -20.32 13.38 -14.59
CA GLY A 118 -19.78 14.74 -14.62
C GLY A 118 -20.28 15.55 -15.83
N HIS A 119 -20.30 14.93 -17.01
CA HIS A 119 -20.83 15.55 -18.24
C HIS A 119 -22.35 15.73 -18.20
N ALA A 120 -23.11 14.77 -17.64
CA ALA A 120 -24.55 14.89 -17.48
C ALA A 120 -24.94 16.04 -16.52
N ARG A 121 -24.16 16.21 -15.44
CA ARG A 121 -24.35 17.29 -14.46
C ARG A 121 -23.91 18.66 -14.96
N SER A 122 -22.95 18.73 -15.90
CA SER A 122 -22.56 20.01 -16.52
C SER A 122 -23.47 20.39 -17.69
N GLY A 123 -24.07 19.42 -18.38
CA GLY A 123 -25.08 19.65 -19.42
C GLY A 123 -26.36 20.30 -18.88
N THR A 124 -26.80 19.95 -17.68
CA THR A 124 -27.99 20.55 -17.02
C THR A 124 -27.75 21.98 -16.53
N ALA A 125 -26.49 22.38 -16.27
CA ALA A 125 -26.14 23.73 -15.84
C ALA A 125 -26.16 24.78 -16.99
N SER A 126 -26.15 24.34 -18.26
CA SER A 126 -26.19 25.23 -19.43
C SER A 126 -27.60 25.59 -19.92
N GLY A 127 -28.65 25.10 -19.25
CA GLY A 127 -30.04 25.23 -19.69
C GLY A 127 -30.88 26.33 -19.02
N HIS A 128 -30.36 27.11 -18.07
CA HIS A 128 -31.15 28.13 -17.36
C HIS A 128 -30.42 29.48 -17.34
N GLY A 129 -30.71 30.33 -18.32
CA GLY A 129 -30.27 31.72 -18.30
C GLY A 129 -30.69 32.53 -19.52
N HIS A 130 -31.99 32.88 -19.64
CA HIS A 130 -32.42 34.06 -20.40
C HIS A 130 -33.79 34.61 -19.93
N GLY A 131 -33.81 35.94 -19.70
CA GLY A 131 -35.00 36.81 -19.52
C GLY A 131 -35.16 37.31 -18.07
N ALA A 132 -35.22 38.59 -17.73
CA ALA A 132 -35.39 39.82 -18.50
C ALA A 132 -34.95 41.08 -17.70
N ASP A 133 -34.89 42.20 -18.43
CA ASP A 133 -34.42 43.55 -18.15
C ASP A 133 -34.87 44.27 -16.86
N SER A 134 -34.03 45.17 -16.32
CA SER A 134 -34.15 46.64 -16.56
C SER A 134 -33.29 47.50 -15.62
N GLY A 135 -32.63 48.52 -16.19
CA GLY A 135 -32.47 49.83 -15.56
C GLY A 135 -31.08 50.26 -15.07
N GLY A 136 -30.39 51.09 -15.88
CA GLY A 136 -29.96 52.39 -15.37
C GLY A 136 -28.46 52.68 -15.13
N SER A 137 -27.81 53.14 -16.21
CA SER A 137 -27.01 54.38 -16.27
C SER A 137 -25.53 54.43 -15.81
N SER A 138 -24.73 54.93 -16.77
CA SER A 138 -23.52 55.79 -16.65
C SER A 138 -22.27 55.18 -16.00
N SER A 139 -21.03 55.39 -16.47
CA SER A 139 -20.47 56.27 -17.49
C SER A 139 -19.01 55.87 -17.77
N SER A 140 -18.53 56.18 -18.98
CA SER A 140 -17.14 56.59 -19.35
C SER A 140 -15.96 55.67 -18.99
N GLY A 141 -15.04 55.29 -19.86
CA GLY A 141 -14.73 55.71 -21.23
C GLY A 141 -13.30 55.23 -21.58
N THR A 142 -13.05 55.06 -22.88
CA THR A 142 -11.73 55.16 -23.56
C THR A 142 -10.74 54.01 -23.29
N SER A 143 -10.63 52.95 -24.09
CA SER A 143 -10.15 52.80 -25.48
C SER A 143 -8.63 52.92 -25.71
N ILE A 144 -8.02 51.76 -26.00
CA ILE A 144 -7.08 51.44 -27.09
C ILE A 144 -5.69 52.13 -27.10
N THR A 145 -4.63 51.32 -27.07
CA THR A 145 -3.57 51.33 -28.10
C THR A 145 -2.76 50.03 -28.09
N ALA A 146 -2.56 49.50 -29.29
CA ALA A 146 -1.74 48.35 -29.62
C ALA A 146 -0.32 48.78 -30.04
N GLY A 147 0.67 47.91 -29.88
CA GLY A 147 2.01 48.07 -30.45
C GLY A 147 2.71 46.72 -30.60
N LYS A 148 2.93 46.31 -31.86
CA LYS A 148 3.58 45.07 -32.32
C LYS A 148 5.12 45.13 -32.24
N GLY A 149 5.74 43.95 -32.25
CA GLY A 149 7.10 43.66 -32.75
C GLY A 149 7.66 42.41 -32.05
N ALA A 150 7.55 41.18 -32.55
CA ALA A 150 8.13 40.55 -33.74
C ALA A 150 9.67 40.52 -33.76
N GLY A 151 10.25 39.31 -33.75
CA GLY A 151 11.54 39.03 -34.41
C GLY A 151 12.53 38.12 -33.66
N SER A 152 12.56 36.84 -34.06
CA SER A 152 13.72 35.94 -34.32
C SER A 152 15.01 36.07 -33.47
N GLY A 153 15.65 35.01 -32.98
CA GLY A 153 15.95 33.71 -33.59
C GLY A 153 17.48 33.45 -33.50
N GLY A 154 17.89 32.17 -33.43
CA GLY A 154 19.29 31.72 -33.45
C GLY A 154 19.70 31.04 -32.13
N SER A 155 19.70 29.71 -31.97
CA SER A 155 20.50 28.64 -32.59
C SER A 155 21.91 28.45 -32.00
N SER A 156 22.06 27.28 -31.36
CA SER A 156 23.18 26.31 -31.42
C SER A 156 24.59 26.66 -30.94
N SER A 157 25.08 25.86 -29.97
CA SER A 157 26.29 25.00 -30.02
C SER A 157 26.58 24.54 -28.58
N GLY A 158 26.76 23.26 -28.23
CA GLY A 158 27.62 22.26 -28.86
C GLY A 158 29.03 22.36 -28.27
N GLY A 159 29.36 21.54 -27.27
CA GLY A 159 30.67 21.54 -26.62
C GLY A 159 30.86 20.36 -25.66
N SER A 160 31.44 19.28 -26.17
CA SER A 160 31.84 18.08 -25.44
C SER A 160 33.34 18.13 -25.05
N GLY A 161 33.70 17.59 -23.88
CA GLY A 161 34.97 16.87 -23.73
C GLY A 161 35.87 17.19 -22.52
N HIS A 162 36.14 16.13 -21.74
CA HIS A 162 37.41 15.74 -21.09
C HIS A 162 37.69 16.14 -19.63
N GLY A 163 37.58 15.13 -18.74
CA GLY A 163 38.72 14.40 -18.18
C GLY A 163 39.69 15.15 -17.27
N GLY A 164 39.65 14.85 -15.97
CA GLY A 164 40.69 15.24 -15.01
C GLY A 164 40.60 14.43 -13.71
N SER A 165 41.44 13.41 -13.60
CA SER A 165 41.73 12.64 -12.39
C SER A 165 42.51 13.48 -11.37
N GLY A 166 42.07 13.49 -10.11
CA GLY A 166 42.82 14.04 -8.99
C GLY A 166 42.47 13.33 -7.69
N HIS A 167 43.40 12.52 -7.18
CA HIS A 167 43.37 11.96 -5.83
C HIS A 167 43.53 13.06 -4.77
N GLY A 168 42.72 13.01 -3.72
CA GLY A 168 42.88 13.78 -2.49
C GLY A 168 41.95 13.22 -1.42
N GLY A 169 42.50 12.45 -0.49
CA GLY A 169 41.73 11.79 0.57
C GLY A 169 41.34 12.74 1.71
N SER A 170 40.15 12.54 2.24
CA SER A 170 39.77 12.83 3.63
C SER A 170 38.47 12.07 3.93
N GLY A 171 38.47 11.28 4.99
CA GLY A 171 37.48 10.24 5.27
C GLY A 171 36.04 10.73 5.46
N GLN A 172 35.12 9.93 4.93
CA GLN A 172 33.72 9.86 5.34
C GLN A 172 33.40 8.39 5.57
N GLY A 173 32.78 8.09 6.72
CA GLY A 173 32.36 6.75 7.08
C GLY A 173 31.39 6.20 6.04
N GLY A 174 31.72 5.02 5.51
CA GLY A 174 30.84 4.28 4.63
C GLY A 174 29.62 3.80 5.43
N GLY A 175 28.47 4.44 5.19
CA GLY A 175 27.19 3.74 5.31
C GLY A 175 27.05 2.73 4.15
N PRO A 176 26.10 1.78 4.25
CA PRO A 176 25.91 0.79 3.21
C PRO A 176 25.63 1.50 1.88
N THR A 177 26.37 1.08 0.87
CA THR A 177 26.35 1.59 -0.50
C THR A 177 24.92 1.59 -1.04
N VAL A 178 24.44 2.77 -1.46
CA VAL A 178 23.29 2.87 -2.38
C VAL A 178 23.55 1.88 -3.52
N VAL A 179 22.76 0.81 -3.61
CA VAL A 179 22.89 -0.14 -4.73
C VAL A 179 22.64 0.66 -6.02
N PRO A 180 23.62 0.82 -6.92
CA PRO A 180 23.42 1.61 -8.13
C PRO A 180 22.40 0.91 -9.04
N GLY A 181 21.30 1.59 -9.40
CA GLY A 181 20.39 1.13 -10.47
C GLY A 181 18.94 0.81 -10.07
N THR A 182 18.49 1.17 -8.87
CA THR A 182 17.11 0.93 -8.40
C THR A 182 16.16 2.13 -8.55
N ASP A 183 16.53 3.16 -9.31
CA ASP A 183 15.67 4.33 -9.64
C ASP A 183 14.45 3.96 -10.52
N GLY A 184 14.32 2.68 -10.88
CA GLY A 184 13.26 2.10 -11.70
C GLY A 184 12.27 1.25 -10.89
N PRO A 185 11.30 0.60 -11.55
CA PRO A 185 10.38 -0.31 -10.88
C PRO A 185 11.14 -1.45 -10.20
N SER A 186 10.57 -1.97 -9.12
CA SER A 186 11.19 -3.04 -8.36
C SER A 186 11.38 -4.29 -9.21
N THR A 187 12.49 -4.99 -8.99
CA THR A 187 12.89 -6.16 -9.78
C THR A 187 12.88 -7.44 -8.94
N ASP A 188 12.85 -8.58 -9.63
CA ASP A 188 13.03 -9.89 -9.01
C ASP A 188 14.52 -10.29 -9.02
N PRO A 189 14.98 -11.09 -8.03
CA PRO A 189 16.35 -11.56 -7.96
C PRO A 189 16.79 -12.24 -9.25
N ASP A 190 17.97 -11.86 -9.75
CA ASP A 190 18.64 -12.57 -10.83
C ASP A 190 19.59 -13.62 -10.23
N PRO A 191 19.35 -14.94 -10.45
CA PRO A 191 20.24 -15.98 -9.95
C PRO A 191 21.69 -15.87 -10.45
N ALA A 192 21.93 -15.18 -11.57
CA ALA A 192 23.27 -14.97 -12.10
C ALA A 192 24.03 -13.82 -11.42
N THR A 193 23.31 -12.95 -10.69
CA THR A 193 23.87 -11.73 -10.10
C THR A 193 23.50 -11.65 -8.61
N PRO A 194 24.27 -12.29 -7.72
CA PRO A 194 24.05 -12.18 -6.28
C PRO A 194 24.09 -10.72 -5.83
N VAL A 195 23.12 -10.33 -5.02
CA VAL A 195 23.04 -8.98 -4.44
C VAL A 195 23.93 -8.94 -3.21
N ASP A 196 24.81 -7.94 -3.13
CA ASP A 196 25.57 -7.66 -1.92
C ASP A 196 24.62 -7.09 -0.87
N VAL A 197 24.47 -7.80 0.25
CA VAL A 197 23.53 -7.43 1.31
C VAL A 197 24.29 -7.06 2.59
N PRO A 198 23.85 -6.02 3.32
CA PRO A 198 24.40 -5.73 4.63
C PRO A 198 24.27 -6.92 5.58
N THR A 199 25.23 -7.09 6.47
CA THR A 199 25.17 -8.00 7.61
C THR A 199 24.19 -7.48 8.68
N LYS A 200 23.75 -8.34 9.60
CA LYS A 200 22.92 -7.93 10.77
C LYS A 200 23.56 -6.74 11.50
N THR A 201 24.87 -6.81 11.76
CA THR A 201 25.62 -5.75 12.45
C THR A 201 25.56 -4.42 11.70
N GLU A 202 25.70 -4.42 10.38
CA GLU A 202 25.61 -3.20 9.57
C GLU A 202 24.20 -2.61 9.56
N VAL A 203 23.16 -3.46 9.50
CA VAL A 203 21.76 -3.01 9.62
C VAL A 203 21.51 -2.37 10.98
N LEU A 204 21.99 -2.98 12.07
CA LEU A 204 21.85 -2.44 13.43
C LEU A 204 22.63 -1.12 13.64
N ALA A 205 23.77 -0.97 12.95
CA ALA A 205 24.64 0.20 13.03
C ALA A 205 24.20 1.36 12.12
N GLN A 206 23.21 1.15 11.23
CA GLN A 206 22.76 2.18 10.30
C GLN A 206 22.29 3.45 11.03
N GLN A 207 22.83 4.59 10.62
CA GLN A 207 22.47 5.89 11.22
C GLN A 207 21.23 6.50 10.55
N SER A 208 21.04 6.27 9.25
CA SER A 208 19.86 6.75 8.54
C SER A 208 18.58 6.02 8.95
N ARG A 209 17.46 6.74 8.95
CA ARG A 209 16.15 6.20 9.32
C ARG A 209 15.61 5.21 8.30
N TRP A 210 14.82 4.26 8.79
CA TRP A 210 14.07 3.28 8.00
C TRP A 210 12.70 3.84 7.60
N TYR A 211 12.46 3.92 6.29
CA TYR A 211 11.15 4.15 5.71
C TYR A 211 10.63 2.83 5.14
N GLY A 212 9.73 2.22 5.91
CA GLY A 212 9.03 1.00 5.56
C GLY A 212 7.63 1.26 4.99
N LEU A 213 7.18 0.31 4.18
CA LEU A 213 5.82 0.30 3.63
C LEU A 213 5.27 -1.13 3.67
N TYR A 214 4.02 -1.26 4.13
CA TYR A 214 3.17 -2.41 3.88
C TYR A 214 2.17 -2.05 2.78
N THR A 215 2.02 -2.96 1.83
CA THR A 215 0.96 -2.96 0.82
C THR A 215 0.35 -4.35 0.76
N ALA A 216 -0.84 -4.48 0.17
CA ALA A 216 -1.62 -5.70 0.22
C ALA A 216 -0.89 -6.94 -0.34
N GLN A 217 0.10 -6.74 -1.20
CA GLN A 217 0.85 -7.82 -1.84
C GLN A 217 2.36 -7.70 -1.69
N SER A 218 2.92 -6.72 -0.96
CA SER A 218 4.38 -6.67 -0.79
C SER A 218 4.86 -7.78 0.16
N PRO A 219 6.06 -8.36 -0.06
CA PRO A 219 6.95 -8.23 -1.21
C PRO A 219 6.64 -9.27 -2.31
N PHE A 220 5.42 -9.80 -2.40
CA PHE A 220 4.97 -10.82 -3.36
C PHE A 220 4.58 -10.23 -4.73
N ASN A 221 4.20 -8.96 -4.76
CA ASN A 221 3.98 -8.16 -5.96
C ASN A 221 4.32 -6.70 -5.66
N TRP A 222 5.08 -6.07 -6.57
CA TRP A 222 5.57 -4.71 -6.40
C TRP A 222 4.68 -3.63 -7.01
N ALA A 223 3.63 -3.97 -7.76
CA ALA A 223 2.87 -2.97 -8.53
C ALA A 223 2.29 -1.83 -7.67
N GLU A 224 1.58 -2.17 -6.58
CA GLU A 224 1.03 -1.16 -5.65
C GLU A 224 2.14 -0.43 -4.88
N TYR A 225 3.19 -1.17 -4.53
CA TYR A 225 4.33 -0.64 -3.81
C TYR A 225 5.08 0.42 -4.62
N ASP A 226 5.42 0.11 -5.88
CA ASP A 226 6.08 1.00 -6.82
C ASP A 226 5.19 2.19 -7.18
N GLU A 227 3.88 1.99 -7.32
CA GLU A 227 2.93 3.08 -7.53
C GLU A 227 2.98 4.09 -6.37
N VAL A 228 2.95 3.60 -5.13
CA VAL A 228 3.04 4.47 -3.95
C VAL A 228 4.41 5.16 -3.89
N SER A 229 5.52 4.44 -4.10
CA SER A 229 6.86 5.02 -4.13
C SER A 229 7.02 6.09 -5.22
N GLN A 230 6.44 5.89 -6.41
CA GLN A 230 6.44 6.87 -7.50
C GLN A 230 5.64 8.13 -7.11
N GLN A 231 4.47 7.95 -6.50
CA GLN A 231 3.64 9.06 -6.04
C GLN A 231 4.33 9.89 -4.95
N VAL A 232 5.01 9.21 -4.01
CA VAL A 232 5.82 9.83 -2.95
C VAL A 232 7.07 10.50 -3.55
N GLY A 233 7.66 9.92 -4.59
CA GLY A 233 8.92 10.36 -5.21
C GLY A 233 10.17 9.84 -4.50
N LYS A 234 10.02 8.95 -3.50
CA LYS A 234 11.12 8.34 -2.74
C LYS A 234 10.90 6.84 -2.65
N SER A 235 11.96 6.07 -2.88
CA SER A 235 11.97 4.66 -2.56
C SER A 235 12.08 4.47 -1.06
N THR A 236 11.31 3.54 -0.55
CA THR A 236 11.47 2.95 0.78
C THR A 236 12.75 2.12 0.85
N ASN A 237 13.34 2.03 2.04
CA ASN A 237 14.49 1.18 2.36
C ASN A 237 14.10 0.02 3.32
N MET A 238 12.80 -0.19 3.54
CA MET A 238 12.24 -1.31 4.29
C MET A 238 10.90 -1.76 3.68
N VAL A 239 10.58 -3.04 3.78
CA VAL A 239 9.30 -3.59 3.31
C VAL A 239 8.69 -4.50 4.34
N GLY A 240 7.44 -4.22 4.70
CA GLY A 240 6.67 -5.00 5.66
C GLY A 240 5.82 -6.06 4.99
N TYR A 241 5.73 -7.24 5.63
CA TYR A 241 4.77 -8.29 5.27
C TYR A 241 4.44 -9.20 6.46
N PHE A 242 3.39 -10.00 6.31
CA PHE A 242 2.90 -10.92 7.35
C PHE A 242 3.08 -12.38 6.90
N GLN A 243 3.38 -13.27 7.85
CA GLN A 243 3.27 -14.72 7.67
C GLN A 243 2.69 -15.39 8.89
N GLY A 244 1.96 -16.49 8.67
CA GLY A 244 1.50 -17.38 9.72
C GLY A 244 2.49 -18.49 10.03
N PHE A 245 2.33 -19.11 11.19
CA PHE A 245 3.10 -20.27 11.68
C PHE A 245 2.76 -21.60 10.97
N ASP A 246 1.95 -21.56 9.90
CA ASP A 246 1.65 -22.70 9.02
C ASP A 246 2.41 -22.62 7.68
N GLN A 247 3.29 -21.63 7.52
CA GLN A 247 4.04 -21.38 6.29
C GLN A 247 5.54 -21.62 6.49
N ASP A 248 6.19 -22.19 5.47
CA ASP A 248 7.66 -22.29 5.45
C ASP A 248 8.32 -20.89 5.31
N PHE A 249 9.58 -20.78 5.73
CA PHE A 249 10.37 -19.58 5.53
C PHE A 249 10.41 -19.17 4.06
N ASN A 250 10.00 -17.94 3.78
CA ASN A 250 9.96 -17.44 2.41
C ASN A 250 11.25 -16.71 2.05
N ALA A 251 12.28 -17.47 1.66
CA ALA A 251 13.55 -16.93 1.19
C ALA A 251 13.36 -15.94 0.02
N GLY A 252 12.40 -16.21 -0.88
CA GLY A 252 12.08 -15.34 -2.00
C GLY A 252 11.61 -13.95 -1.56
N ALA A 253 10.80 -13.85 -0.50
CA ALA A 253 10.38 -12.56 0.05
C ALA A 253 11.59 -11.74 0.54
N VAL A 254 12.52 -12.37 1.25
CA VAL A 254 13.75 -11.73 1.76
C VAL A 254 14.67 -11.31 0.60
N GLN A 255 14.93 -12.21 -0.34
CA GLN A 255 15.79 -11.95 -1.50
C GLN A 255 15.24 -10.83 -2.39
N ARG A 256 13.94 -10.84 -2.67
CA ARG A 256 13.29 -9.77 -3.44
C ARG A 256 13.36 -8.43 -2.73
N SER A 257 13.26 -8.42 -1.40
CA SER A 257 13.40 -7.18 -0.61
C SER A 257 14.81 -6.61 -0.77
N TRP A 258 15.83 -7.43 -0.54
CA TRP A 258 17.23 -7.01 -0.64
C TRP A 258 17.68 -6.66 -2.06
N THR A 259 17.15 -7.35 -3.07
CA THR A 259 17.38 -6.99 -4.50
C THR A 259 16.99 -5.55 -4.80
N ASN A 260 16.04 -5.00 -4.05
CA ASN A 260 15.59 -3.63 -4.18
C ASN A 260 16.09 -2.72 -3.05
N GLY A 261 17.17 -3.11 -2.34
CA GLY A 261 17.81 -2.31 -1.29
C GLY A 261 16.95 -2.12 -0.04
N ARG A 262 16.03 -3.05 0.25
CA ARG A 262 15.07 -2.92 1.36
C ARG A 262 15.27 -4.02 2.40
N VAL A 263 15.35 -3.62 3.67
CA VAL A 263 15.29 -4.55 4.80
C VAL A 263 13.88 -5.17 4.87
N PRO A 264 13.75 -6.51 4.88
CA PRO A 264 12.47 -7.15 5.10
C PRO A 264 12.08 -7.08 6.58
N LEU A 265 10.88 -6.59 6.86
CA LEU A 265 10.20 -6.62 8.16
C LEU A 265 9.09 -7.67 8.12
N LEU A 266 9.41 -8.88 8.58
CA LEU A 266 8.47 -9.98 8.71
C LEU A 266 7.69 -9.83 10.02
N THR A 267 6.38 -9.63 9.93
CA THR A 267 5.48 -9.87 11.06
C THR A 267 5.08 -11.34 11.07
N TRP A 268 5.56 -12.07 12.07
CA TRP A 268 5.35 -13.51 12.14
C TRP A 268 4.35 -13.81 13.26
N GLU A 269 3.25 -14.47 12.91
CA GLU A 269 2.11 -14.66 13.80
C GLU A 269 1.93 -16.14 14.15
N THR A 270 1.95 -16.49 15.45
CA THR A 270 1.76 -17.86 15.98
C THR A 270 0.33 -18.39 15.79
N ARG A 271 -0.12 -18.41 14.55
CA ARG A 271 -1.41 -18.94 14.08
C ARG A 271 -1.32 -19.22 12.58
N PRO A 272 -2.24 -20.00 12.01
CA PRO A 272 -2.35 -20.14 10.56
C PRO A 272 -2.60 -18.79 9.86
N ALA A 273 -2.01 -18.56 8.69
CA ALA A 273 -2.12 -17.30 7.96
C ALA A 273 -3.55 -16.94 7.54
N THR A 274 -4.44 -17.94 7.41
CA THR A 274 -5.86 -17.73 7.08
C THR A 274 -6.73 -17.42 8.30
N THR A 275 -6.14 -17.30 9.49
CA THR A 275 -6.89 -16.96 10.71
C THR A 275 -7.45 -15.56 10.59
N GLY A 276 -8.72 -15.37 10.97
CA GLY A 276 -9.33 -14.06 10.99
C GLY A 276 -8.63 -13.09 11.94
N ASN A 277 -8.68 -11.80 11.62
CA ASN A 277 -8.29 -10.74 12.55
C ASN A 277 -9.14 -10.83 13.83
N ASP A 278 -8.55 -10.46 14.97
CA ASP A 278 -9.18 -10.47 16.30
C ASP A 278 -9.65 -11.86 16.80
N GLN A 279 -9.13 -12.95 16.20
CA GLN A 279 -9.35 -14.31 16.67
C GLN A 279 -8.53 -14.55 17.95
N LYS A 280 -9.19 -14.40 19.10
CA LYS A 280 -8.56 -14.52 20.42
C LYS A 280 -8.05 -15.92 20.76
N TYR A 281 -8.57 -16.98 20.17
CA TYR A 281 -8.10 -18.35 20.44
C TYR A 281 -8.06 -19.16 19.15
N VAL A 282 -6.95 -19.88 19.00
CA VAL A 282 -6.69 -20.82 17.90
C VAL A 282 -6.21 -22.12 18.54
N ALA A 283 -6.94 -23.20 18.32
CA ALA A 283 -6.62 -24.50 18.91
C ALA A 283 -5.28 -25.04 18.38
N GLY A 284 -4.39 -25.46 19.29
CA GLY A 284 -3.06 -25.96 18.96
C GLY A 284 -2.01 -24.88 18.70
N TYR A 285 -2.33 -23.61 18.99
CA TYR A 285 -1.47 -22.45 18.82
C TYR A 285 -1.48 -21.55 20.07
N ALA A 286 -1.78 -22.11 21.25
CA ALA A 286 -1.61 -21.37 22.50
C ALA A 286 -0.12 -21.27 22.83
N ASN A 287 0.28 -20.27 23.62
CA ASN A 287 1.69 -20.10 24.01
C ASN A 287 2.29 -21.37 24.66
N ALA A 288 1.46 -22.15 25.36
CA ALA A 288 1.82 -23.44 25.95
C ALA A 288 2.11 -24.54 24.90
N ASP A 289 1.46 -24.52 23.73
CA ASP A 289 1.70 -25.48 22.65
C ASP A 289 3.08 -25.22 22.02
N ILE A 290 3.43 -23.95 21.81
CA ILE A 290 4.75 -23.55 21.28
C ILE A 290 5.85 -23.86 22.31
N THR A 291 5.72 -23.38 23.55
CA THR A 291 6.72 -23.63 24.61
C THR A 291 6.82 -25.09 25.02
N GLY A 292 5.76 -25.89 24.81
CA GLY A 292 5.76 -27.34 25.01
C GLY A 292 6.52 -28.11 23.92
N GLY A 293 7.01 -27.42 22.88
CA GLY A 293 7.83 -27.99 21.82
C GLY A 293 7.05 -28.55 20.63
N ALA A 294 5.73 -28.34 20.55
CA ALA A 294 4.92 -28.87 19.44
C ALA A 294 5.33 -28.31 18.07
N PHE A 295 6.02 -27.15 18.07
CA PHE A 295 6.50 -26.46 16.87
C PHE A 295 8.02 -26.53 16.70
N ASP A 296 8.77 -27.28 17.52
CA ASP A 296 10.25 -27.25 17.48
C ASP A 296 10.83 -27.75 16.17
N ASP A 297 10.24 -28.79 15.58
CA ASP A 297 10.64 -29.30 14.26
C ASP A 297 10.39 -28.26 13.16
N TYR A 298 9.25 -27.58 13.23
CA TYR A 298 8.91 -26.49 12.30
C TYR A 298 9.86 -25.29 12.47
N LEU A 299 10.09 -24.85 13.70
CA LEU A 299 10.97 -23.75 14.04
C LEU A 299 12.42 -24.03 13.64
N THR A 300 12.91 -25.26 13.86
CA THR A 300 14.24 -25.69 13.44
C THR A 300 14.36 -25.67 11.92
N LYS A 301 13.40 -26.25 11.20
CA LYS A 301 13.35 -26.19 9.73
C LYS A 301 13.34 -24.74 9.22
N TYR A 302 12.56 -23.88 9.86
CA TYR A 302 12.45 -22.46 9.51
C TYR A 302 13.79 -21.74 9.73
N ALA A 303 14.41 -21.93 10.89
CA ALA A 303 15.70 -21.36 11.26
C ALA A 303 16.83 -21.83 10.32
N ASP A 304 16.87 -23.12 9.99
CA ASP A 304 17.83 -23.68 9.04
C ASP A 304 17.67 -23.07 7.63
N ALA A 305 16.44 -22.90 7.16
CA ALA A 305 16.15 -22.27 5.87
C ALA A 305 16.53 -20.77 5.86
N LEU A 306 16.28 -20.06 6.95
CA LEU A 306 16.66 -18.66 7.12
C LEU A 306 18.19 -18.50 7.12
N LYS A 307 18.89 -19.34 7.88
CA LYS A 307 20.35 -19.39 7.91
C LYS A 307 20.94 -19.71 6.53
N ALA A 308 20.35 -20.68 5.82
CA ALA A 308 20.76 -21.03 4.45
C ALA A 308 20.53 -19.88 3.46
N ASN A 309 19.51 -19.04 3.67
CA ASN A 309 19.30 -17.84 2.87
C ASN A 309 20.39 -16.78 3.13
N GLY A 310 20.89 -16.66 4.36
CA GLY A 310 22.09 -15.90 4.67
C GLY A 310 21.96 -14.37 4.54
N GLN A 311 20.73 -13.85 4.44
CA GLN A 311 20.45 -12.41 4.36
C GLN A 311 19.63 -11.96 5.57
N PRO A 312 19.92 -10.79 6.17
CA PRO A 312 19.21 -10.38 7.37
C PRO A 312 17.71 -10.14 7.18
N VAL A 313 16.93 -10.41 8.20
CA VAL A 313 15.50 -10.11 8.27
C VAL A 313 15.14 -9.60 9.66
N VAL A 314 14.25 -8.60 9.72
CA VAL A 314 13.66 -8.16 10.97
C VAL A 314 12.43 -9.02 11.23
N ILE A 315 12.42 -9.73 12.37
CA ILE A 315 11.26 -10.53 12.81
C ILE A 315 10.53 -9.78 13.91
N ARG A 316 9.32 -9.34 13.60
CA ARG A 316 8.33 -8.82 14.54
C ARG A 316 7.37 -9.95 14.92
N LEU A 317 7.83 -10.83 15.79
CA LEU A 317 7.08 -11.98 16.28
C LEU A 317 5.91 -11.50 17.16
N ASP A 318 4.70 -12.00 16.90
CA ASP A 318 3.54 -11.86 17.79
C ASP A 318 3.34 -10.44 18.34
N HIS A 319 3.33 -9.49 17.41
CA HIS A 319 3.13 -8.06 17.64
C HIS A 319 1.87 -7.74 18.48
N GLU A 320 1.85 -6.55 19.09
CA GLU A 320 0.71 -6.06 19.88
C GLU A 320 0.29 -6.99 21.02
N MET A 321 1.24 -7.73 21.58
CA MET A 321 1.01 -8.73 22.63
C MET A 321 0.33 -8.16 23.88
N ASN A 322 0.54 -6.88 24.18
CA ASN A 322 -0.08 -6.15 25.28
C ASN A 322 -1.58 -5.84 25.04
N GLY A 323 -2.10 -6.14 23.85
CA GLY A 323 -3.51 -6.13 23.50
C GLY A 323 -4.30 -7.32 24.05
N SER A 324 -5.52 -7.51 23.53
CA SER A 324 -6.40 -8.63 23.91
C SER A 324 -7.17 -9.26 22.74
N TRP A 325 -6.77 -8.93 21.51
CA TRP A 325 -7.44 -9.35 20.28
C TRP A 325 -6.75 -10.53 19.58
N TYR A 326 -5.45 -10.74 19.81
CA TYR A 326 -4.70 -11.85 19.22
C TYR A 326 -4.58 -13.07 20.14
N ASN A 327 -4.27 -14.21 19.55
CA ASN A 327 -4.17 -15.51 20.23
C ASN A 327 -2.92 -15.67 21.10
N TRP A 328 -1.89 -14.85 20.91
CA TRP A 328 -0.64 -14.88 21.67
C TRP A 328 -0.64 -13.96 22.89
N SER A 329 -1.60 -13.04 23.01
CA SER A 329 -1.77 -12.22 24.22
C SER A 329 -2.03 -13.11 25.44
N ASP A 330 -1.61 -12.68 26.64
CA ASP A 330 -1.97 -13.38 27.86
C ASP A 330 -3.45 -13.13 28.20
N GLY A 331 -4.17 -14.16 28.63
CA GLY A 331 -5.56 -14.00 29.02
C GLY A 331 -6.41 -15.25 28.95
N THR A 332 -7.52 -15.25 29.69
CA THR A 332 -8.48 -16.36 29.72
C THR A 332 -9.14 -16.60 28.37
N ALA A 333 -9.40 -15.55 27.58
CA ALA A 333 -10.01 -15.71 26.25
C ALA A 333 -9.04 -16.36 25.24
N GLN A 334 -7.73 -16.15 25.46
CA GLN A 334 -6.63 -16.73 24.68
C GLN A 334 -6.22 -18.12 25.15
N GLN A 335 -6.62 -18.51 26.37
CA GLN A 335 -6.11 -19.69 27.07
C GLN A 335 -4.60 -19.63 27.31
N ASN A 336 -4.07 -18.42 27.50
CA ASN A 336 -2.66 -18.16 27.78
C ASN A 336 -2.50 -17.68 29.22
N ALA A 337 -1.57 -18.29 29.95
CA ALA A 337 -1.25 -17.93 31.33
C ALA A 337 -0.46 -16.61 31.39
N PRO A 338 -0.55 -15.83 32.48
CA PRO A 338 0.32 -14.66 32.65
C PRO A 338 1.81 -15.02 32.52
N GLY A 339 2.56 -14.24 31.72
CA GLY A 339 3.96 -14.46 31.41
C GLY A 339 4.21 -15.51 30.31
N SER A 340 3.17 -16.15 29.79
CA SER A 340 3.32 -17.19 28.76
C SER A 340 3.81 -16.63 27.43
N PHE A 341 3.45 -15.39 27.09
CA PHE A 341 3.99 -14.71 25.91
C PHE A 341 5.53 -14.62 25.97
N VAL A 342 6.09 -14.18 27.12
CA VAL A 342 7.54 -14.07 27.28
C VAL A 342 8.21 -15.43 27.18
N ALA A 343 7.62 -16.47 27.79
CA ALA A 343 8.14 -17.83 27.68
C ALA A 343 8.14 -18.33 26.22
N MET A 344 7.08 -18.04 25.47
CA MET A 344 6.97 -18.37 24.05
C MET A 344 8.01 -17.64 23.21
N TRP A 345 8.14 -16.32 23.38
CA TRP A 345 9.15 -15.53 22.68
C TRP A 345 10.56 -16.09 22.87
N LYS A 346 10.94 -16.33 24.14
CA LYS A 346 12.26 -16.88 24.48
C LYS A 346 12.48 -18.25 23.87
N HIS A 347 11.47 -19.12 23.90
CA HIS A 347 11.55 -20.45 23.32
C HIS A 347 11.82 -20.40 21.81
N VAL A 348 11.08 -19.57 21.06
CA VAL A 348 11.30 -19.38 19.62
C VAL A 348 12.70 -18.83 19.33
N HIS A 349 13.11 -17.79 20.07
CA HIS A 349 14.45 -17.22 19.98
C HIS A 349 15.55 -18.26 20.23
N ASP A 350 15.40 -19.07 21.28
CA ASP A 350 16.40 -20.07 21.66
C ASP A 350 16.49 -21.22 20.65
N VAL A 351 15.40 -21.59 19.97
CA VAL A 351 15.46 -22.52 18.84
C VAL A 351 16.31 -21.93 17.71
N PHE A 352 16.09 -20.65 17.38
CA PHE A 352 16.86 -19.95 16.35
C PHE A 352 18.33 -19.79 16.73
N GLU A 353 18.63 -19.50 17.99
CA GLU A 353 19.99 -19.44 18.53
C GLU A 353 20.70 -20.78 18.38
N ARG A 354 20.06 -21.89 18.78
CA ARG A 354 20.64 -23.24 18.65
C ARG A 354 20.91 -23.64 17.20
N ALA A 355 20.09 -23.18 16.26
CA ALA A 355 20.32 -23.39 14.83
C ALA A 355 21.40 -22.45 14.25
N GLY A 356 21.78 -21.38 14.97
CA GLY A 356 22.66 -20.31 14.51
C GLY A 356 22.00 -19.40 13.47
N ALA A 357 20.68 -19.26 13.53
CA ALA A 357 19.91 -18.37 12.66
C ALA A 357 19.89 -16.93 13.17
N ASN A 358 20.15 -16.70 14.46
CA ASN A 358 20.16 -15.38 15.08
C ASN A 358 21.22 -14.42 14.50
N ASP A 359 22.26 -14.95 13.84
CA ASP A 359 23.23 -14.14 13.07
C ASP A 359 22.57 -13.35 11.92
N TYR A 360 21.36 -13.76 11.50
CA TYR A 360 20.60 -13.16 10.39
C TYR A 360 19.24 -12.59 10.83
N VAL A 361 18.90 -12.64 12.11
CA VAL A 361 17.59 -12.17 12.61
C VAL A 361 17.78 -10.95 13.50
N ILE A 362 17.04 -9.89 13.21
CA ILE A 362 16.86 -8.74 14.09
C ILE A 362 15.51 -8.90 14.79
N TRP A 363 15.53 -9.19 16.09
CA TRP A 363 14.33 -9.41 16.88
C TRP A 363 13.67 -8.08 17.26
N ASN A 364 12.45 -7.85 16.76
CA ASN A 364 11.68 -6.62 16.99
C ASN A 364 10.49 -6.83 17.93
N TRP A 365 10.64 -6.45 19.20
CA TRP A 365 9.56 -6.52 20.20
C TRP A 365 8.65 -5.29 20.08
N ALA A 366 7.41 -5.46 19.62
CA ALA A 366 6.54 -4.34 19.23
C ALA A 366 5.14 -4.38 19.90
N PRO A 367 4.94 -3.73 21.05
CA PRO A 367 3.62 -3.50 21.64
C PRO A 367 2.74 -2.56 20.80
N THR A 368 1.43 -2.54 21.08
CA THR A 368 0.49 -1.51 20.59
C THR A 368 0.36 -0.36 21.58
N ARG A 369 -0.25 0.76 21.15
CA ARG A 369 -0.44 1.94 22.01
C ARG A 369 -1.28 1.64 23.26
N ILE A 370 -0.77 2.05 24.42
CA ILE A 370 -1.34 1.68 25.74
C ILE A 370 -2.71 2.29 26.01
N ASP A 371 -2.96 3.49 25.51
CA ASP A 371 -4.17 4.26 25.78
C ASP A 371 -5.41 3.67 25.08
N ALA A 372 -5.22 2.77 24.12
CA ALA A 372 -6.27 2.06 23.39
C ALA A 372 -6.60 0.66 23.95
N LEU A 373 -6.04 0.25 25.09
CA LEU A 373 -6.24 -1.09 25.67
C LEU A 373 -7.58 -1.27 26.41
N GLY A 374 -8.45 -0.25 26.42
CA GLY A 374 -9.81 -0.32 26.95
C GLY A 374 -9.96 -0.37 28.48
N ASN A 375 -8.86 -0.49 29.23
CA ASN A 375 -8.87 -0.43 30.69
C ASN A 375 -7.57 0.20 31.24
N PRO A 376 -7.64 1.23 32.10
CA PRO A 376 -6.46 1.88 32.69
C PRO A 376 -5.47 0.94 33.40
N LYS A 377 -5.94 -0.19 33.93
CA LYS A 377 -5.05 -1.16 34.60
C LYS A 377 -4.03 -1.82 33.66
N TYR A 378 -4.28 -1.79 32.34
CA TYR A 378 -3.38 -2.31 31.31
C TYR A 378 -2.43 -1.23 30.76
N GLN A 379 -2.47 -0.02 31.30
CA GLN A 379 -1.72 1.13 30.79
C GLN A 379 -0.50 1.47 31.63
N THR A 380 -0.10 0.59 32.55
CA THR A 380 1.03 0.82 33.46
C THR A 380 2.32 0.26 32.89
N VAL A 381 3.46 0.83 33.31
CA VAL A 381 4.79 0.32 32.97
C VAL A 381 4.92 -1.15 33.38
N ASP A 382 4.49 -1.52 34.60
CA ASP A 382 4.54 -2.92 35.07
C ASP A 382 3.77 -3.88 34.15
N TYR A 383 2.63 -3.45 33.60
CA TYR A 383 1.86 -4.27 32.68
C TYR A 383 2.60 -4.48 31.36
N MET A 384 3.16 -3.42 30.78
CA MET A 384 3.94 -3.53 29.54
C MET A 384 5.25 -4.31 29.76
N GLN A 385 5.94 -4.06 30.88
CA GLN A 385 7.17 -4.74 31.28
C GLN A 385 6.99 -6.25 31.41
N ALA A 386 5.80 -6.72 31.82
CA ALA A 386 5.48 -8.14 31.93
C ALA A 386 5.54 -8.89 30.58
N TYR A 387 5.48 -8.17 29.44
CA TYR A 387 5.63 -8.72 28.10
C TYR A 387 7.04 -8.58 27.52
N TYR A 388 7.95 -7.86 28.20
CA TYR A 388 9.31 -7.66 27.70
C TYR A 388 10.17 -8.90 27.99
N PRO A 389 10.73 -9.58 26.96
CA PRO A 389 11.51 -10.80 27.17
C PRO A 389 12.91 -10.54 27.73
N GLY A 390 13.38 -9.29 27.72
CA GLY A 390 14.69 -8.88 28.21
C GLY A 390 15.67 -8.57 27.08
N ASP A 391 16.73 -7.85 27.42
CA ASP A 391 17.65 -7.25 26.43
C ASP A 391 18.39 -8.27 25.56
N ASP A 392 18.63 -9.47 26.07
CA ASP A 392 19.31 -10.56 25.34
C ASP A 392 18.44 -11.18 24.22
N TYR A 393 17.13 -10.91 24.21
CA TYR A 393 16.16 -11.50 23.29
C TYR A 393 15.56 -10.49 22.31
N VAL A 394 16.04 -9.24 22.35
CA VAL A 394 15.48 -8.11 21.57
C VAL A 394 16.63 -7.29 20.99
N ASP A 395 16.65 -7.13 19.68
CA ASP A 395 17.60 -6.23 19.01
C ASP A 395 17.02 -4.82 18.90
N TRP A 396 15.75 -4.70 18.46
CA TRP A 396 15.00 -3.45 18.37
C TRP A 396 13.70 -3.55 19.17
N VAL A 397 13.35 -2.48 19.86
CA VAL A 397 11.96 -2.31 20.31
C VAL A 397 11.16 -1.64 19.20
N GLY A 398 9.86 -1.85 19.18
CA GLY A 398 9.01 -1.13 18.26
C GLY A 398 7.65 -0.83 18.84
N MET A 399 6.76 -0.31 18.00
CA MET A 399 5.35 -0.24 18.35
C MET A 399 4.43 -0.11 17.15
N SER A 400 3.22 -0.64 17.31
CA SER A 400 2.09 -0.36 16.43
C SER A 400 1.32 0.86 16.93
N GLY A 401 0.97 1.79 16.04
CA GLY A 401 0.26 3.01 16.42
C GLY A 401 -0.57 3.60 15.28
N TYR A 402 -1.87 3.76 15.54
CA TYR A 402 -2.81 4.26 14.56
C TYR A 402 -3.61 5.47 15.07
N TYR A 403 -3.77 6.48 14.20
CA TYR A 403 -4.73 7.56 14.40
C TYR A 403 -6.10 7.17 13.84
N ARG A 404 -7.05 6.79 14.72
CA ARG A 404 -8.33 6.19 14.32
C ARG A 404 -9.56 7.08 14.56
N LYS A 405 -9.47 8.04 15.48
CA LYS A 405 -10.64 8.76 16.01
C LYS A 405 -10.46 10.27 15.87
N ALA A 406 -11.46 10.93 15.32
CA ALA A 406 -11.46 12.39 15.12
C ALA A 406 -11.42 13.21 16.41
N ALA A 407 -11.94 12.63 17.50
CA ALA A 407 -11.95 13.24 18.81
C ALA A 407 -10.55 13.30 19.43
N GLU A 408 -9.61 12.48 18.94
CA GLU A 408 -8.21 12.56 19.32
C GLU A 408 -7.54 13.69 18.54
N SER A 409 -6.67 14.44 19.22
CA SER A 409 -5.78 15.38 18.55
C SER A 409 -4.94 14.63 17.50
N PRO A 410 -4.92 15.06 16.23
CA PRO A 410 -4.18 14.38 15.17
C PRO A 410 -2.68 14.69 15.28
N THR A 411 -2.03 14.15 16.31
CA THR A 411 -0.61 14.39 16.58
C THR A 411 0.14 13.09 16.86
N PHE A 412 1.44 13.11 16.59
CA PHE A 412 2.40 12.09 16.99
C PHE A 412 2.32 11.83 18.50
N ALA A 413 2.36 12.89 19.31
CA ALA A 413 2.36 12.77 20.77
C ALA A 413 1.12 12.03 21.29
N THR A 414 -0.06 12.29 20.70
CA THR A 414 -1.29 11.58 21.04
C THR A 414 -1.22 10.09 20.70
N THR A 415 -0.58 9.73 19.58
CA THR A 415 -0.53 8.32 19.12
C THR A 415 0.58 7.52 19.80
N PHE A 416 1.73 8.13 20.02
CA PHE A 416 2.96 7.43 20.39
C PHE A 416 3.51 7.82 21.76
N GLY A 417 3.35 9.08 22.19
CA GLY A 417 4.10 9.67 23.31
C GLY A 417 4.08 8.83 24.59
N ALA A 418 2.87 8.53 25.10
CA ALA A 418 2.74 7.77 26.34
C ALA A 418 3.30 6.33 26.24
N THR A 419 3.29 5.72 25.06
CA THR A 419 3.83 4.37 24.84
C THR A 419 5.35 4.42 24.72
N LEU A 420 5.89 5.40 23.99
CA LEU A 420 7.34 5.64 23.88
C LEU A 420 7.97 5.91 25.25
N ASP A 421 7.29 6.67 26.12
CA ASP A 421 7.76 6.92 27.48
C ASP A 421 7.89 5.64 28.32
N GLN A 422 7.01 4.65 28.11
CA GLN A 422 7.12 3.35 28.77
C GLN A 422 8.20 2.48 28.13
N ILE A 423 8.28 2.46 26.79
CA ILE A 423 9.33 1.72 26.08
C ILE A 423 10.72 2.20 26.52
N ARG A 424 10.94 3.51 26.62
CA ARG A 424 12.21 4.10 27.09
C ARG A 424 12.55 3.77 28.54
N GLN A 425 11.55 3.48 29.38
CA GLN A 425 11.78 3.00 30.75
C GLN A 425 12.13 1.52 30.80
N ILE A 426 11.48 0.72 29.95
CA ILE A 426 11.60 -0.75 29.92
C ILE A 426 12.90 -1.19 29.22
N ALA A 427 13.29 -0.49 28.16
CA ALA A 427 14.38 -0.84 27.27
C ALA A 427 15.19 0.41 26.86
N PRO A 428 15.82 1.11 27.81
CA PRO A 428 16.43 2.43 27.59
C PRO A 428 17.54 2.47 26.54
N ASP A 429 18.22 1.34 26.32
CA ASP A 429 19.35 1.24 25.38
C ASP A 429 18.95 0.73 23.98
N LYS A 430 17.66 0.41 23.78
CA LYS A 430 17.17 -0.16 22.53
C LYS A 430 16.65 0.93 21.59
N ARG A 431 17.00 0.80 20.32
CA ARG A 431 16.50 1.66 19.24
C ARG A 431 15.03 1.32 18.93
N ILE A 432 14.22 2.33 18.62
CA ILE A 432 12.76 2.21 18.49
C ILE A 432 12.31 2.30 17.03
N LEU A 433 11.73 1.23 16.48
CA LEU A 433 11.06 1.26 15.18
C LEU A 433 9.56 1.46 15.37
N LEU A 434 8.94 2.44 14.70
CA LEU A 434 7.47 2.48 14.65
C LEU A 434 7.00 1.42 13.64
N SER A 435 6.99 0.16 14.07
CA SER A 435 6.94 -1.03 13.20
C SER A 435 5.66 -1.18 12.40
N GLU A 436 4.58 -0.51 12.79
CA GLU A 436 3.36 -0.43 11.98
C GLU A 436 2.56 0.81 12.35
N ILE A 437 2.47 1.77 11.42
CA ILE A 437 1.75 3.02 11.67
C ILE A 437 0.76 3.36 10.58
N GLY A 438 -0.29 4.10 10.92
CA GLY A 438 -1.23 4.62 9.94
C GLY A 438 -2.17 5.67 10.51
N ALA A 439 -2.71 6.51 9.63
CA ALA A 439 -3.75 7.47 9.98
C ALA A 439 -4.92 7.35 9.00
N THR A 440 -6.15 7.29 9.51
CA THR A 440 -7.32 6.97 8.68
C THR A 440 -7.92 8.25 8.12
N GLU A 441 -8.45 8.17 6.91
CA GLU A 441 -9.35 9.19 6.35
C GLU A 441 -10.80 8.99 6.81
N THR A 442 -11.16 7.75 7.10
CA THR A 442 -12.55 7.31 7.33
C THR A 442 -12.67 6.54 8.63
N GLY A 443 -13.75 6.79 9.34
CA GLY A 443 -14.05 6.22 10.65
C GLY A 443 -15.29 6.93 11.17
N SER A 444 -15.85 6.49 12.29
CA SER A 444 -17.12 7.01 12.80
C SER A 444 -17.16 8.52 13.10
N ALA A 445 -16.04 9.26 12.96
CA ALA A 445 -16.01 10.71 13.14
C ALA A 445 -14.95 11.52 12.36
N VAL A 446 -14.02 10.92 11.59
CA VAL A 446 -12.82 11.65 11.07
C VAL A 446 -13.20 12.75 10.06
N SER A 447 -12.63 13.94 10.24
CA SER A 447 -12.89 15.13 9.44
C SER A 447 -11.74 15.46 8.49
N ASN A 448 -12.03 16.27 7.47
CA ASN A 448 -11.06 16.63 6.44
C ASN A 448 -9.80 17.29 7.02
N GLY A 449 -8.63 16.80 6.62
CA GLY A 449 -7.32 17.38 6.96
C GLY A 449 -6.67 16.86 8.25
N GLN A 450 -7.36 16.06 9.06
CA GLN A 450 -6.78 15.50 10.28
C GLN A 450 -5.64 14.51 9.97
N LYS A 451 -5.76 13.71 8.91
CA LYS A 451 -4.67 12.82 8.48
C LYS A 451 -3.43 13.62 8.07
N SER A 452 -3.57 14.67 7.25
CA SER A 452 -2.46 15.57 6.89
C SER A 452 -1.80 16.18 8.13
N GLN A 453 -2.58 16.70 9.09
CA GLN A 453 -2.05 17.25 10.35
C GLN A 453 -1.27 16.21 11.17
N TRP A 454 -1.77 14.98 11.22
CA TRP A 454 -1.08 13.89 11.89
C TRP A 454 0.23 13.54 11.20
N VAL A 455 0.24 13.53 9.86
CA VAL A 455 1.45 13.29 9.06
C VAL A 455 2.48 14.41 9.28
N ASP A 456 2.06 15.67 9.24
CA ASP A 456 2.95 16.80 9.53
C ASP A 456 3.56 16.67 10.94
N SER A 457 2.73 16.37 11.94
CA SER A 457 3.17 16.14 13.31
C SER A 457 4.11 14.95 13.48
N LEU A 458 3.95 13.88 12.68
CA LEU A 458 4.88 12.74 12.66
C LEU A 458 6.27 13.22 12.24
N PHE A 459 6.38 13.95 11.14
CA PHE A 459 7.68 14.43 10.65
C PHE A 459 8.30 15.50 11.55
N ASP A 460 7.49 16.36 12.18
CA ASP A 460 7.99 17.29 13.20
C ASP A 460 8.58 16.54 14.40
N ALA A 461 7.93 15.47 14.86
CA ALA A 461 8.45 14.66 15.95
C ALA A 461 9.72 13.88 15.57
N LEU A 462 9.85 13.42 14.33
CA LEU A 462 11.07 12.74 13.85
C LEU A 462 12.26 13.69 13.72
N ALA A 463 12.01 14.99 13.51
CA ALA A 463 13.07 16.01 13.49
C ALA A 463 13.46 16.48 14.90
N ASP A 464 12.63 16.23 15.91
CA ASP A 464 12.92 16.56 17.29
C ASP A 464 14.03 15.63 17.83
N PRO A 465 15.17 16.17 18.32
CA PRO A 465 16.23 15.38 18.93
C PRO A 465 15.78 14.51 20.10
N ALA A 466 14.65 14.84 20.75
CA ALA A 466 14.03 14.02 21.80
C ALA A 466 13.56 12.65 21.29
N ASN A 467 13.42 12.46 19.96
CA ASN A 467 13.07 11.20 19.30
C ASN A 467 14.21 10.70 18.38
N SER A 468 15.46 10.98 18.76
CA SER A 468 16.65 10.45 18.06
C SER A 468 16.84 8.94 18.24
N ASP A 469 16.22 8.35 19.27
CA ASP A 469 16.14 6.91 19.51
C ASP A 469 15.13 6.19 18.61
N VAL A 470 14.16 6.92 18.06
CA VAL A 470 13.27 6.41 17.01
C VAL A 470 14.08 6.29 15.73
N ILE A 471 14.09 5.14 15.08
CA ILE A 471 14.93 4.87 13.91
C ILE A 471 14.17 4.83 12.60
N GLY A 472 12.90 5.20 12.62
CA GLY A 472 12.05 5.19 11.44
C GLY A 472 10.69 4.58 11.72
N PHE A 473 9.98 4.24 10.65
CA PHE A 473 8.64 3.68 10.70
C PHE A 473 8.36 2.76 9.52
N ALA A 474 7.39 1.86 9.67
CA ALA A 474 6.79 1.16 8.56
C ALA A 474 5.30 1.55 8.44
N TYR A 475 4.96 2.22 7.34
CA TYR A 475 3.61 2.74 7.13
C TYR A 475 2.69 1.66 6.55
N PHE A 476 1.54 1.46 7.16
CA PHE A 476 0.54 0.50 6.73
C PHE A 476 -0.39 1.12 5.67
N SER A 477 0.01 1.05 4.39
CA SER A 477 -0.72 1.68 3.30
C SER A 477 -1.77 0.72 2.71
N GLU A 478 -2.77 0.36 3.51
CA GLU A 478 -3.85 -0.54 3.09
C GLU A 478 -5.23 -0.04 3.56
N THR A 479 -6.28 -0.66 3.01
CA THR A 479 -7.63 -0.52 3.54
C THR A 479 -7.96 -1.71 4.42
N ALA A 480 -8.30 -1.48 5.69
CA ALA A 480 -8.67 -2.53 6.62
C ALA A 480 -10.14 -2.38 7.04
N THR A 481 -10.93 -3.43 6.85
CA THR A 481 -12.30 -3.46 7.35
C THR A 481 -12.37 -4.23 8.66
N THR A 482 -12.76 -3.56 9.74
CA THR A 482 -12.90 -4.15 11.07
C THR A 482 -14.34 -4.02 11.58
N ILE A 483 -14.68 -4.74 12.64
CA ILE A 483 -15.91 -4.53 13.39
C ILE A 483 -15.57 -3.69 14.61
N VAL A 484 -16.12 -2.48 14.70
CA VAL A 484 -15.99 -1.60 15.87
C VAL A 484 -17.39 -1.47 16.48
N ASP A 485 -17.54 -1.86 17.74
CA ASP A 485 -18.82 -1.81 18.47
C ASP A 485 -20.00 -2.51 17.74
N GLY A 486 -19.72 -3.64 17.08
CA GLY A 486 -20.72 -4.39 16.32
C GLY A 486 -21.04 -3.83 14.92
N ALA A 487 -20.43 -2.71 14.53
CA ALA A 487 -20.58 -2.10 13.21
C ALA A 487 -19.34 -2.31 12.34
N ARG A 488 -19.55 -2.67 11.07
CA ARG A 488 -18.47 -2.81 10.09
C ARG A 488 -17.94 -1.43 9.69
N THR A 489 -16.68 -1.17 10.02
CA THR A 489 -15.97 0.09 9.74
C THR A 489 -14.79 -0.20 8.81
N THR A 490 -14.73 0.51 7.68
CA THR A 490 -13.55 0.47 6.79
C THR A 490 -12.66 1.66 7.11
N ASN A 491 -11.44 1.37 7.54
CA ASN A 491 -10.41 2.38 7.70
C ASN A 491 -9.57 2.40 6.43
N ASP A 492 -9.35 3.59 5.88
CA ASP A 492 -8.49 3.80 4.72
C ASP A 492 -7.18 4.43 5.19
N TRP A 493 -6.17 3.59 5.39
CA TRP A 493 -4.85 4.00 5.87
C TRP A 493 -3.93 4.44 4.74
N ARG A 494 -4.24 4.09 3.48
CA ARG A 494 -3.35 4.31 2.32
C ARG A 494 -2.76 5.72 2.26
N LEU A 495 -1.48 5.85 1.94
CA LEU A 495 -0.84 7.18 1.82
C LEU A 495 -1.52 8.04 0.75
N ASN A 496 -1.96 7.41 -0.33
CA ASN A 496 -2.64 8.04 -1.47
C ASN A 496 -4.18 8.01 -1.36
N SER A 497 -4.71 7.87 -0.15
CA SER A 497 -6.16 7.93 0.12
C SER A 497 -6.77 9.28 -0.28
N ARG A 498 -6.00 10.37 -0.15
CA ARG A 498 -6.32 11.73 -0.62
C ARG A 498 -5.08 12.47 -1.09
N ALA A 499 -5.30 13.47 -1.94
CA ALA A 499 -4.23 14.32 -2.48
C ALA A 499 -3.52 15.16 -1.40
N ASP A 500 -4.24 15.68 -0.41
CA ASP A 500 -3.68 16.49 0.68
C ASP A 500 -2.86 15.65 1.67
N SER A 501 -3.32 14.44 2.00
CA SER A 501 -2.57 13.51 2.85
C SER A 501 -1.29 13.02 2.16
N LEU A 502 -1.36 12.70 0.87
CA LEU A 502 -0.17 12.36 0.07
C LEU A 502 0.80 13.55 -0.03
N ALA A 503 0.30 14.77 -0.27
CA ALA A 503 1.13 15.96 -0.37
C ALA A 503 1.86 16.28 0.95
N ALA A 504 1.18 16.15 2.10
CA ALA A 504 1.78 16.28 3.42
C ALA A 504 2.90 15.24 3.62
N PHE A 505 2.66 13.98 3.24
CA PHE A 505 3.68 12.94 3.35
C PHE A 505 4.88 13.19 2.44
N VAL A 506 4.66 13.59 1.18
CA VAL A 506 5.72 13.97 0.23
C VAL A 506 6.57 15.12 0.78
N ALA A 507 5.94 16.14 1.34
CA ALA A 507 6.66 17.27 1.93
C ALA A 507 7.48 16.84 3.15
N GLY A 508 6.91 15.99 4.01
CA GLY A 508 7.54 15.49 5.21
C GLY A 508 8.74 14.59 4.95
N ILE A 509 8.60 13.58 4.08
CA ILE A 509 9.70 12.62 3.78
C ILE A 509 10.85 13.25 3.00
N ALA A 510 10.62 14.40 2.35
CA ALA A 510 11.64 15.16 1.64
C ALA A 510 12.47 16.09 2.55
N ARG A 511 12.13 16.21 3.84
CA ARG A 511 12.88 17.01 4.80
C ARG A 511 14.29 16.45 5.00
N THR A 512 15.25 17.34 5.24
CA THR A 512 16.66 16.97 5.43
C THR A 512 17.09 16.89 6.90
N ASP A 513 16.20 17.24 7.83
CA ASP A 513 16.45 17.27 9.29
C ASP A 513 15.92 16.01 10.01
N ILE A 514 15.63 14.95 9.26
CA ILE A 514 15.02 13.70 9.73
C ILE A 514 15.88 12.47 9.40
N ASP A 515 17.14 12.67 8.99
CA ASP A 515 18.16 11.62 8.81
C ASP A 515 17.76 10.45 7.90
N TYR A 516 16.93 10.69 6.88
CA TYR A 516 16.65 9.69 5.84
C TYR A 516 17.70 9.72 4.74
N ASP A 517 18.19 8.54 4.37
CA ASP A 517 18.99 8.33 3.15
C ASP A 517 18.19 7.43 2.22
N LEU A 518 17.45 8.06 1.29
CA LEU A 518 16.47 7.41 0.44
C LEU A 518 16.72 7.74 -1.03
N GLN A 519 16.57 6.74 -1.88
CA GLN A 519 16.71 6.90 -3.32
C GLN A 519 15.53 7.70 -3.89
N GLU A 520 15.82 8.57 -4.85
CA GLU A 520 14.80 9.31 -5.62
C GLU A 520 14.11 8.37 -6.61
N VAL A 521 12.78 8.50 -6.73
CA VAL A 521 11.99 7.80 -7.75
C VAL A 521 11.49 8.81 -8.75
N LYS A 522 11.75 8.57 -10.04
CA LYS A 522 11.24 9.43 -11.11
C LYS A 522 9.72 9.30 -11.19
N LYS A 523 9.04 10.44 -11.12
CA LYS A 523 7.59 10.54 -11.29
C LYS A 523 7.15 10.27 -12.72
#